data_AF-A0A013T5Z0-F1
#
_entry.id   AF-A0A013T5Z0-F1
#
_cell.length_a   1.000
_cell.length_b   1.000
_cell.length_c   1.000
_cell.angle_alpha   90.00
_cell.angle_beta   90.00
_cell.angle_gamma   90.00
#
_symmetry.space_group_name_H-M   'P 1'
#
loop_
_entity.id
_entity.type
_entity.pdbx_description
1 polymer ?
#
loop_
_entity_poly.entity_id
_entity_poly.type
_entity_poly.pdbx_seq_one_letter_code
_entity_poly.pdbx_strand_id
1 'polypeptide(L)'
;MTIFIIDGTNPIMDAVGDQPTERSITLQNKGLSDITEPFTQVLVQAGQKVTFTLIGDEAHKQLLDNLDQINGLKGNVLQIVPTEAEEPTVPASGL
;
A
#
# COMPACT_ATOMS: atom_id res chain seq x y z
N MET A 1 -3.56 12.77 -7.75
CA MET A 1 -3.32 11.63 -6.83
C MET A 1 -1.83 11.59 -6.57
N THR A 2 -1.36 11.78 -5.33
CA THR A 2 0.08 11.65 -5.03
C THR A 2 0.37 10.18 -4.86
N ILE A 3 0.96 9.56 -5.89
CA ILE A 3 1.53 8.22 -5.80
C ILE A 3 2.92 8.40 -5.21
N PHE A 4 3.21 7.76 -4.08
CA PHE A 4 4.54 7.75 -3.48
C PHE A 4 5.11 6.33 -3.46
N ILE A 5 6.43 6.25 -3.59
CA ILE A 5 7.18 5.00 -3.68
C ILE A 5 7.80 4.72 -2.32
N ILE A 6 7.70 3.48 -1.88
CA ILE A 6 8.26 2.98 -0.63
C ILE A 6 9.24 1.89 -1.00
N ASP A 7 10.52 2.18 -0.83
CA ASP A 7 11.60 1.23 -1.07
C ASP A 7 11.88 0.45 0.21
N GLY A 8 11.47 -0.82 0.24
CA GLY A 8 11.74 -1.73 1.33
C GLY A 8 13.02 -2.55 1.16
N THR A 9 13.75 -2.37 0.05
CA THR A 9 15.01 -3.07 -0.17
C THR A 9 16.08 -2.56 0.78
N ASN A 10 16.98 -3.45 1.19
CA ASN A 10 18.14 -3.08 2.00
C ASN A 10 19.26 -4.13 1.85
N PRO A 11 20.52 -3.80 2.21
CA PRO A 11 21.66 -4.70 2.00
C PRO A 11 21.55 -6.05 2.71
N ILE A 12 20.79 -6.13 3.81
CA ILE A 12 20.56 -7.39 4.53
C ILE A 12 19.62 -8.28 3.74
N MET A 13 18.55 -7.70 3.17
CA MET A 13 17.57 -8.41 2.35
C MET A 13 18.16 -8.87 1.01
N ASP A 14 19.01 -8.05 0.40
CA ASP A 14 19.78 -8.43 -0.80
C ASP A 14 20.69 -9.64 -0.53
N ALA A 15 21.38 -9.65 0.62
CA ALA A 15 22.25 -10.76 1.01
C ALA A 15 21.51 -12.09 1.23
N VAL A 16 20.21 -12.07 1.51
CA VAL A 16 19.37 -13.27 1.64
C VAL A 16 18.55 -13.58 0.38
N GLY A 17 18.77 -12.83 -0.71
CA GLY A 17 18.18 -13.07 -2.02
C GLY A 17 16.80 -12.45 -2.25
N ASP A 18 16.41 -11.45 -1.46
CA ASP A 18 15.16 -10.70 -1.68
C ASP A 18 15.17 -10.05 -3.08
N GLN A 19 14.00 -10.00 -3.71
CA GLN A 19 13.85 -9.43 -5.04
C GLN A 19 13.29 -8.01 -4.94
N PRO A 20 13.85 -7.03 -5.67
CA PRO A 20 13.34 -5.65 -5.70
C PRO A 20 12.09 -5.54 -6.58
N THR A 21 11.06 -6.34 -6.29
CA THR A 21 9.82 -6.38 -7.06
C THR A 21 8.95 -5.18 -6.72
N GLU A 22 8.54 -4.42 -7.73
CA GLU A 22 7.59 -3.31 -7.58
C GLU A 22 6.14 -3.80 -7.58
N ARG A 23 5.34 -3.31 -6.63
CA ARG A 23 3.90 -3.62 -6.50
C ARG A 23 3.10 -2.35 -6.26
N SER A 24 2.06 -2.13 -7.05
CA SER A 24 1.04 -1.13 -6.72
C SER A 24 0.09 -1.69 -5.67
N ILE A 25 -0.04 -1.00 -4.54
CA ILE A 25 -0.89 -1.41 -3.42
C ILE A 25 -1.88 -0.30 -3.14
N THR A 26 -3.16 -0.66 -3.07
CA THR A 26 -4.22 0.23 -2.59
C THR A 26 -4.76 -0.29 -1.27
N LEU A 27 -4.50 0.43 -0.18
CA LEU A 27 -5.07 0.15 1.13
C LEU A 27 -6.35 0.96 1.33
N GLN A 28 -7.42 0.28 1.73
CA GLN A 28 -8.66 0.89 2.15
C GLN A 28 -8.88 0.71 3.65
N ASN A 29 -9.20 1.79 4.34
CA ASN A 29 -9.63 1.76 5.73
C ASN A 29 -11.16 1.84 5.80
N LYS A 30 -11.78 0.74 6.22
CA LYS A 30 -13.24 0.61 6.45
C LYS A 30 -13.64 0.88 7.90
N GLY A 31 -12.68 1.17 8.77
CA GLY A 31 -12.90 1.52 10.16
C GLY A 31 -13.37 2.97 10.35
N LEU A 32 -13.58 3.33 11.62
CA LEU A 32 -14.03 4.66 12.05
C LEU A 32 -12.89 5.55 12.56
N SER A 33 -11.65 5.07 12.52
CA SER A 33 -10.48 5.80 13.01
C SER A 33 -9.35 5.68 12.00
N ASP A 34 -8.52 6.71 11.95
CA ASP A 34 -7.32 6.72 11.13
C ASP A 34 -6.35 5.63 11.59
N ILE A 35 -5.63 5.06 10.61
CA ILE A 35 -4.66 3.99 10.87
C ILE A 35 -3.38 4.32 10.12
N THR A 36 -2.28 4.35 10.85
CA THR A 36 -0.93 4.37 10.27
C THR A 36 -0.41 2.95 10.21
N GLU A 37 -0.04 2.49 9.01
CA GLU A 37 0.60 1.20 8.84
C GLU A 37 2.05 1.29 9.36
N PRO A 38 2.48 0.44 10.31
CA PRO A 38 3.71 0.63 11.06
C PRO A 38 5.01 0.44 10.25
N PHE A 39 5.01 -0.32 9.16
CA PHE A 39 6.20 -0.52 8.34
C PHE A 39 6.38 0.62 7.34
N THR A 40 5.39 0.86 6.49
CA THR A 40 5.36 1.86 5.43
C THR A 40 5.13 3.29 5.95
N GLN A 41 4.64 3.43 7.19
CA GLN A 41 4.19 4.70 7.79
C GLN A 41 3.05 5.37 7.00
N VAL A 42 2.35 4.63 6.13
CA VAL A 42 1.22 5.12 5.36
C VAL A 42 0.05 5.39 6.30
N LEU A 43 -0.40 6.64 6.35
CA LEU A 43 -1.64 7.02 7.01
C LEU A 43 -2.83 6.75 6.07
N VAL A 44 -3.71 5.83 6.47
CA VAL A 44 -4.98 5.58 5.81
C VAL A 44 -6.12 6.12 6.69
N GLN A 45 -6.65 7.28 6.30
CA GLN A 45 -7.75 7.92 7.03
C GLN A 45 -9.02 7.07 7.00
N ALA A 46 -9.87 7.20 8.02
CA ALA A 46 -11.14 6.48 8.10
C ALA A 46 -12.00 6.68 6.83
N GLY A 47 -12.46 5.58 6.24
CA GLY A 47 -13.28 5.58 5.02
C GLY A 47 -12.53 5.89 3.72
N GLN A 48 -11.21 6.13 3.76
CA GLN A 48 -10.41 6.50 2.60
C GLN A 48 -9.63 5.31 2.02
N LYS A 49 -9.12 5.52 0.80
CA LYS A 49 -8.14 4.66 0.14
C LYS A 49 -6.83 5.42 -0.05
N VAL A 50 -5.70 4.73 0.04
CA VAL A 50 -4.37 5.26 -0.32
C VAL A 50 -3.69 4.26 -1.24
N THR A 51 -3.15 4.76 -2.36
CA THR A 51 -2.37 3.97 -3.31
C THR A 51 -0.90 4.36 -3.23
N PHE A 52 -0.01 3.38 -3.16
CA PHE A 52 1.44 3.56 -3.18
C PHE A 52 2.12 2.40 -3.90
N THR A 53 3.36 2.63 -4.36
CA THR A 53 4.21 1.57 -4.90
C THR A 53 5.12 1.06 -3.80
N LEU A 54 5.16 -0.26 -3.60
CA LEU A 54 6.07 -0.92 -2.66
C LEU A 54 7.11 -1.74 -3.43
N ILE A 55 8.39 -1.58 -3.07
CA ILE A 55 9.51 -2.33 -3.66
C ILE A 55 10.06 -3.33 -2.63
N GLY A 56 10.21 -4.59 -3.03
CA GLY A 56 10.77 -5.67 -2.20
C GLY A 56 9.74 -6.75 -1.85
N ASP A 57 10.12 -8.03 -1.92
CA ASP A 57 9.23 -9.14 -1.56
C ASP A 57 9.11 -9.29 -0.04
N GLU A 58 10.21 -9.14 0.69
CA GLU A 58 10.19 -9.15 2.16
C GLU A 58 9.40 -7.97 2.72
N ALA A 59 9.55 -6.79 2.12
CA ALA A 59 8.76 -5.60 2.47
C ALA A 59 7.25 -5.84 2.29
N HIS A 60 6.87 -6.53 1.20
CA HIS A 60 5.48 -6.89 0.95
C HIS A 60 4.95 -7.91 1.97
N LYS A 61 5.74 -8.91 2.34
CA LYS A 61 5.37 -9.86 3.41
C LYS A 61 5.16 -9.15 4.74
N GLN A 62 6.08 -8.26 5.11
CA GLN A 62 5.98 -7.50 6.36
C GLN A 62 4.75 -6.61 6.39
N LEU A 63 4.40 -5.96 5.28
CA LEU A 63 3.15 -5.22 5.15
C LEU A 63 1.94 -6.14 5.43
N LEU A 64 1.86 -7.31 4.79
CA LEU A 64 0.74 -8.24 4.99
C LEU A 64 0.62 -8.70 6.46
N ASP A 65 1.75 -9.06 7.08
CA ASP A 65 1.78 -9.47 8.49
C ASP A 65 1.29 -8.36 9.43
N ASN A 66 1.63 -7.11 9.13
CA ASN A 66 1.16 -5.96 9.89
C ASN A 66 -0.34 -5.72 9.69
N LEU A 67 -0.84 -5.86 8.47
CA LEU A 67 -2.28 -5.75 8.19
C LEU A 67 -3.08 -6.81 8.96
N ASP A 68 -2.60 -8.05 8.99
CA ASP A 68 -3.23 -9.13 9.74
C ASP A 68 -3.24 -8.85 11.25
N GLN A 69 -2.14 -8.34 11.81
CA GLN A 69 -2.08 -7.94 13.22
C GLN A 69 -3.05 -6.78 13.54
N ILE A 70 -3.07 -5.74 12.70
CA ILE A 70 -4.00 -4.62 12.86
C ILE A 70 -5.44 -5.12 12.80
N ASN A 71 -5.75 -5.98 11.84
CA ASN A 71 -7.09 -6.53 11.65
C ASN A 71 -7.52 -7.45 12.79
N GLY A 72 -6.60 -8.24 13.35
CA GLY A 72 -6.84 -9.03 14.56
C GLY A 72 -7.17 -8.18 15.79
N LEU A 73 -6.57 -6.99 15.90
CA LEU A 73 -6.80 -6.07 17.02
C LEU A 73 -8.02 -5.16 16.83
N LYS A 74 -8.29 -4.72 15.59
CA LYS A 74 -9.28 -3.68 15.27
C LYS A 74 -10.53 -4.19 14.54
N GLY A 75 -10.59 -5.48 14.22
CA GLY A 75 -11.77 -6.11 13.62
C GLY A 75 -11.86 -5.95 12.10
N ASN A 76 -10.83 -6.36 11.36
CA ASN A 76 -10.82 -6.41 9.88
C ASN A 76 -11.14 -5.05 9.22
N VAL A 77 -10.44 -4.00 9.65
CA VAL A 77 -10.67 -2.61 9.22
C VAL A 77 -9.82 -2.19 8.02
N LEU A 78 -8.66 -2.82 7.79
CA LEU A 78 -7.81 -2.56 6.64
C LEU A 78 -7.94 -3.69 5.62
N GLN A 79 -8.01 -3.32 4.34
CA GLN A 79 -8.01 -4.28 3.24
C GLN A 79 -7.18 -3.77 2.06
N ILE A 80 -6.47 -4.68 1.40
CA ILE A 80 -5.92 -4.41 0.07
C ILE A 80 -7.06 -4.56 -0.94
N VAL A 81 -7.27 -3.54 -1.75
CA VAL A 81 -8.26 -3.55 -2.83
C VAL A 81 -7.57 -3.43 -4.18
N PRO A 82 -8.23 -3.84 -5.29
CA PRO A 82 -7.72 -3.57 -6.62
C PRO A 82 -7.43 -2.08 -6.79
N THR A 83 -6.23 -1.76 -7.29
CA THR A 83 -5.92 -0.40 -7.71
C THR A 83 -6.84 -0.05 -8.88
N GLU A 84 -7.64 1.00 -8.72
CA GLU A 84 -8.47 1.52 -9.81
C GLU A 84 -7.52 1.97 -10.93
N ALA A 85 -7.72 1.42 -12.13
CA ALA A 85 -6.97 1.85 -13.30
C ALA A 85 -7.28 3.33 -13.53
N GLU A 86 -6.25 4.17 -13.67
CA GLU A 86 -6.45 5.54 -14.12
C GLU A 86 -7.14 5.48 -15.49
N GLU A 87 -8.38 6.00 -15.58
CA GLU A 87 -9.00 6.21 -16.88
C GLU A 87 -8.06 7.14 -17.67
N PRO A 88 -7.63 6.76 -18.88
CA PRO A 88 -6.81 7.64 -19.69
C PRO A 88 -7.62 8.91 -19.92
N THR A 89 -7.13 10.04 -19.43
CA THR A 89 -7.69 11.35 -19.74
C THR A 89 -7.47 11.57 -21.24
N VAL A 90 -8.43 11.16 -22.06
CA VAL A 90 -8.49 11.59 -23.46
C VAL A 90 -8.61 13.10 -23.38
N PRO A 91 -7.65 13.89 -23.89
CA PRO A 91 -7.87 15.32 -23.98
C PRO A 91 -9.11 15.48 -24.85
N ALA A 92 -10.15 16.13 -24.32
CA ALA A 92 -11.30 16.53 -25.10
C ALA A 92 -10.75 17.31 -26.29
N SER A 93 -10.73 16.67 -27.46
CA SER A 93 -10.31 17.32 -28.70
C SER A 93 -11.30 18.46 -28.88
N GLY A 94 -10.77 19.67 -28.77
CA GLY A 94 -11.54 20.91 -28.84
C GLY A 94 -12.35 20.96 -30.12
N LEU A 95 -13.50 21.63 -29.98
CA LEU A 95 -14.40 22.09 -31.02
C LEU A 95 -13.69 22.65 -32.26
#